data_AF-A0AA89ASI9-F1
#
_entry.id   AF-A0AA89ASI9-F1
#
_cell.length_a   1.000
_cell.length_b   1.000
_cell.length_c   1.000
_cell.angle_alpha   90.00
_cell.angle_beta   90.00
_cell.angle_gamma   90.00
#
_symmetry.space_group_name_H-M   'P 1'
#
loop_
_entity.id
_entity.type
_entity.pdbx_description
1 polymer ?
#
loop_
_entity_poly.entity_id
_entity_poly.type
_entity_poly.pdbx_seq_one_letter_code
_entity_poly.pdbx_strand_id
1 'polypeptide(L)'
;MASSLHFILFFSLLFISSFLAQTSFRPKALVLPVSKNPSTLQYITHLNQRTHLVSVNLTLHLGGESLWVDSESKDYVTSIFCPARCRSTQCNLVGSTACVTATNTCGLFLKNTVTRTSTYDDLGSDVSTNGKNPGRVVFERDFLLVCTSPFLLEGLTNGVQGMAGLRRSRISLPSQFSASFSFLRKFAVCLTS
;
A
#
# COMPACT_ATOMS: atom_id res chain seq x y z
N MET A 1 -32.73 43.97 26.22
CA MET A 1 -31.29 44.10 25.86
C MET A 1 -30.52 42.78 26.01
N ALA A 2 -30.80 41.93 27.01
CA ALA A 2 -30.14 40.63 27.16
C ALA A 2 -30.41 39.64 26.01
N SER A 3 -31.64 39.63 25.46
CA SER A 3 -32.04 38.74 24.36
C SER A 3 -31.29 39.01 23.04
N SER A 4 -31.03 40.27 22.68
CA SER A 4 -30.28 40.59 21.45
C SER A 4 -28.80 40.21 21.56
N LEU A 5 -28.20 40.31 22.75
CA LEU A 5 -26.81 39.88 22.99
C LEU A 5 -26.63 38.36 22.86
N HIS A 6 -27.60 37.58 23.35
CA HIS A 6 -27.59 36.12 23.16
C HIS A 6 -27.74 35.72 21.69
N PHE A 7 -28.60 36.43 20.94
CA PHE A 7 -28.76 36.18 19.51
C PHE A 7 -27.47 36.49 18.73
N ILE A 8 -26.81 37.61 19.02
CA ILE A 8 -25.53 37.97 18.40
C ILE A 8 -24.44 36.94 18.73
N LEU A 9 -24.33 36.52 19.99
CA LEU A 9 -23.36 35.50 20.41
C LEU A 9 -23.60 34.15 19.71
N PHE A 10 -24.86 33.73 19.59
CA PHE A 10 -25.21 32.48 18.90
C PHE A 10 -24.84 32.52 17.42
N PHE A 11 -25.16 33.61 16.71
CA PHE A 11 -24.76 33.78 15.31
C PHE A 11 -23.24 33.88 15.15
N SER A 12 -22.55 34.54 16.07
CA SER A 12 -21.08 34.63 16.09
C SER A 12 -20.44 33.25 16.23
N LEU A 13 -20.96 32.41 17.11
CA LEU A 13 -20.50 31.03 17.31
C LEU A 13 -20.73 30.14 16.07
N LEU A 14 -21.86 30.32 15.37
CA LEU A 14 -22.16 29.61 14.12
C LEU A 14 -21.25 30.04 12.95
N PHE A 15 -20.87 31.32 12.88
CA PHE A 15 -19.91 31.80 11.89
C PHE A 15 -18.49 31.32 12.18
N ILE A 16 -18.08 31.27 13.45
CA ILE A 16 -16.75 30.75 13.83
C ILE A 16 -16.64 29.24 13.55
N SER A 17 -17.69 28.46 13.80
CA SER A 17 -17.67 27.00 13.54
C SER A 17 -17.58 26.66 12.05
N SER A 18 -18.14 27.48 11.17
CA SER A 18 -18.04 27.31 9.72
C SER A 18 -16.68 27.73 9.15
N PHE A 19 -16.02 28.73 9.74
CA PHE A 19 -14.64 29.12 9.38
C PHE A 19 -13.57 28.11 9.81
N LEU A 20 -13.82 27.34 10.89
CA LEU A 20 -12.91 26.32 11.41
C LEU A 20 -13.07 24.94 10.74
N ALA A 21 -14.04 24.77 9.83
CA ALA A 21 -14.25 23.52 9.13
C ALA A 21 -13.11 23.24 8.14
N GLN A 22 -12.09 22.49 8.58
CA GLN A 22 -11.06 21.96 7.70
C GLN A 22 -11.70 20.97 6.72
N THR A 23 -11.72 21.29 5.43
CA THR A 23 -12.15 20.33 4.41
C THR A 23 -11.15 19.17 4.35
N SER A 24 -11.56 17.98 4.79
CA SER A 24 -10.71 16.79 4.63
C SER A 24 -10.70 16.36 3.17
N PHE A 25 -9.54 16.32 2.53
CA PHE A 25 -9.39 15.77 1.19
C PHE A 25 -9.37 14.24 1.26
N ARG A 26 -10.35 13.58 0.63
CA ARG A 26 -10.37 12.13 0.43
C ARG A 26 -10.51 11.83 -1.06
N PRO A 27 -9.57 11.10 -1.68
CA PRO A 27 -9.67 10.77 -3.09
C PRO A 27 -10.82 9.78 -3.31
N LYS A 28 -11.55 9.94 -4.42
CA LYS A 28 -12.61 9.01 -4.83
C LYS A 28 -12.10 7.81 -5.64
N ALA A 29 -10.86 7.91 -6.15
CA ALA A 29 -10.15 6.89 -6.90
C ALA A 29 -8.64 7.17 -6.88
N LEU A 30 -7.85 6.14 -7.16
CA LEU A 30 -6.40 6.23 -7.36
C LEU A 30 -6.04 5.74 -8.77
N VAL A 31 -4.94 6.27 -9.30
CA VAL A 31 -4.39 5.85 -10.59
C VAL A 31 -2.96 5.41 -10.39
N LEU A 32 -2.69 4.17 -10.80
CA LEU A 32 -1.39 3.54 -10.74
C LEU A 32 -0.88 3.32 -12.17
N PRO A 33 0.22 3.97 -12.58
CA PRO A 33 0.79 3.78 -13.92
C PRO A 33 1.37 2.38 -14.08
N VAL A 34 1.15 1.79 -15.25
CA VAL A 34 1.70 0.47 -15.60
C VAL A 34 2.40 0.57 -16.95
N SER A 35 3.61 -0.01 -17.04
CA SER A 35 4.37 -0.14 -18.27
C SER A 35 4.69 -1.62 -18.54
N LYS A 36 4.78 -2.02 -19.81
CA LYS A 36 5.18 -3.38 -20.19
C LYS A 36 6.69 -3.41 -20.43
N ASN A 37 7.39 -4.35 -19.80
CA ASN A 37 8.78 -4.61 -20.13
C ASN A 37 8.86 -5.43 -21.43
N PRO A 38 9.61 -4.99 -22.46
CA PRO A 38 9.65 -5.68 -23.75
C PRO A 38 10.38 -7.02 -23.68
N SER A 39 11.37 -7.18 -22.79
CA SER A 39 12.20 -8.38 -22.71
C SER A 39 11.51 -9.52 -21.95
N THR A 40 10.82 -9.21 -20.85
CA THR A 40 10.16 -10.20 -19.99
C THR A 40 8.65 -10.31 -20.24
N LEU A 41 8.07 -9.38 -20.98
CA LEU A 41 6.62 -9.20 -21.18
C LEU A 41 5.83 -8.96 -19.88
N GLN A 42 6.52 -8.70 -18.77
CA GLN A 42 5.91 -8.41 -17.48
C GLN A 42 5.43 -6.97 -17.43
N TYR A 43 4.36 -6.73 -16.68
CA TYR A 43 3.85 -5.40 -16.41
C TYR A 43 4.44 -4.87 -15.12
N ILE A 44 4.96 -3.64 -15.16
CA ILE A 44 5.67 -3.00 -14.07
C ILE A 44 4.92 -1.75 -13.65
N THR A 45 4.82 -1.56 -12.34
CA THR A 45 4.29 -0.37 -11.71
C THR A 45 5.32 0.24 -10.77
N HIS A 46 5.11 1.49 -10.39
CA HIS A 46 5.99 2.23 -9.49
C HIS A 46 5.19 2.75 -8.30
N LEU A 47 5.73 2.60 -7.09
CA LEU A 47 5.15 3.08 -5.83
C LEU A 47 6.18 3.90 -5.07
N ASN A 48 5.79 5.06 -4.56
CA ASN A 48 6.71 5.91 -3.79
C ASN A 48 6.65 5.56 -2.31
N GLN A 49 7.82 5.45 -1.66
CA GLN A 49 7.96 5.17 -0.24
C GLN A 49 8.41 6.39 0.58
N ARG A 50 7.94 6.43 1.83
CA ARG A 50 7.77 7.60 2.70
C ARG A 50 9.03 8.41 2.97
N THR A 51 10.14 7.78 3.30
CA THR A 51 11.23 8.46 4.03
C THR A 51 12.21 9.20 3.13
N HIS A 52 12.31 8.83 1.84
CA HIS A 52 13.16 9.50 0.86
C HIS A 52 12.52 9.69 -0.53
N LEU A 53 11.20 9.44 -0.69
CA LEU A 53 10.52 9.44 -2.01
C LEU A 53 11.19 8.50 -3.02
N VAL A 54 11.78 7.40 -2.54
CA VAL A 54 12.36 6.40 -3.43
C VAL A 54 11.20 5.65 -4.09
N SER A 55 11.17 5.71 -5.42
CA SER A 55 10.22 4.97 -6.24
C SER A 55 10.68 3.52 -6.32
N VAL A 56 9.83 2.60 -5.86
CA VAL A 56 10.05 1.16 -5.95
C VAL A 56 9.34 0.60 -7.17
N ASN A 57 10.09 -0.10 -8.02
CA ASN A 57 9.57 -0.79 -9.19
C ASN A 57 9.03 -2.16 -8.78
N LEU A 58 7.81 -2.47 -9.18
CA LEU A 58 7.11 -3.69 -8.77
C LEU A 58 6.46 -4.36 -9.98
N THR A 59 6.55 -5.67 -10.03
CA THR A 59 5.84 -6.46 -11.04
C THR A 59 4.35 -6.57 -10.66
N LEU A 60 3.46 -6.23 -11.59
CA LEU A 60 2.01 -6.30 -11.39
C LEU A 60 1.55 -7.76 -11.39
N HIS A 61 0.89 -8.18 -10.32
CA HIS A 61 0.39 -9.55 -10.17
C HIS A 61 -1.11 -9.58 -9.90
N LEU A 62 -1.91 -9.81 -10.95
CA LEU A 62 -3.39 -9.84 -10.86
C LEU A 62 -3.91 -10.91 -9.89
N GLY A 63 -3.25 -12.07 -9.84
CA GLY A 63 -3.55 -13.18 -8.93
C GLY A 63 -2.89 -13.08 -7.55
N GLY A 64 -2.07 -12.05 -7.30
CA GLY A 64 -1.29 -11.89 -6.08
C GLY A 64 -2.12 -11.40 -4.90
N GLU A 65 -1.90 -11.99 -3.72
CA GLU A 65 -2.68 -11.71 -2.51
C GLU A 65 -2.15 -10.52 -1.71
N SER A 66 -0.93 -10.06 -1.95
CA SER A 66 -0.30 -8.97 -1.19
C SER A 66 0.68 -8.18 -2.05
N LEU A 67 1.04 -6.99 -1.58
CA LEU A 67 2.29 -6.36 -1.97
C LEU A 67 3.43 -7.05 -1.24
N TRP A 68 4.51 -7.40 -1.94
CA TRP A 68 5.74 -7.82 -1.29
C TRP A 68 6.97 -7.21 -1.95
N VAL A 69 8.02 -7.01 -1.16
CA VAL A 69 9.28 -6.37 -1.56
C VAL A 69 10.48 -7.08 -0.96
N ASP A 70 11.57 -7.16 -1.70
CA ASP A 70 12.87 -7.59 -1.19
C ASP A 70 13.40 -6.56 -0.18
N SER A 71 13.71 -7.05 1.02
CA SER A 71 14.19 -6.23 2.14
C SER A 71 15.59 -6.59 2.60
N GLU A 72 16.22 -7.60 2.01
CA GLU A 72 17.52 -8.11 2.44
C GLU A 72 18.67 -7.69 1.50
N SER A 73 18.36 -7.23 0.28
CA SER A 73 19.38 -6.74 -0.64
C SER A 73 20.08 -5.46 -0.15
N LYS A 74 21.40 -5.40 -0.39
CA LYS A 74 22.29 -4.33 0.07
C LYS A 74 21.97 -2.95 -0.50
N ASP A 75 21.24 -2.89 -1.63
CA ASP A 75 20.85 -1.64 -2.28
C ASP A 75 19.60 -1.01 -1.65
N TYR A 76 18.99 -1.69 -0.66
CA TYR A 76 17.80 -1.21 0.04
C TYR A 76 18.17 -0.22 1.16
N VAL A 77 18.48 1.03 0.79
CA VAL A 77 18.71 2.13 1.73
C VAL A 77 17.37 2.79 2.08
N THR A 78 16.63 2.22 3.05
CA THR A 78 15.87 2.90 4.13
C THR A 78 14.63 2.15 4.66
N SER A 79 14.63 1.90 5.96
CA SER A 79 13.50 1.86 6.91
C SER A 79 12.17 1.21 6.51
N ILE A 80 12.15 0.11 5.74
CA ILE A 80 10.96 -0.75 5.76
C ILE A 80 11.01 -1.57 7.03
N PHE A 81 10.17 -1.21 7.99
CA PHE A 81 9.97 -2.00 9.19
C PHE A 81 9.01 -3.16 8.88
N CYS A 82 9.60 -4.32 8.62
CA CYS A 82 8.89 -5.58 8.37
C CYS A 82 9.03 -6.59 9.50
N PRO A 83 8.59 -6.23 10.71
CA PRO A 83 8.09 -7.28 11.58
C PRO A 83 6.72 -6.94 12.18
N ALA A 84 5.68 -7.64 11.74
CA ALA A 84 4.43 -7.72 12.49
C ALA A 84 4.57 -8.76 13.59
N ARG A 85 4.44 -8.32 14.85
CA ARG A 85 4.49 -9.24 16.00
C ARG A 85 3.39 -10.30 15.89
N CYS A 86 3.70 -11.52 16.33
CA CYS A 86 2.68 -12.55 16.44
C CYS A 86 1.52 -12.08 17.32
N ARG A 87 0.29 -12.47 16.96
CA ARG A 87 -0.97 -12.08 17.63
C ARG A 87 -1.32 -10.58 17.55
N SER A 88 -0.57 -9.78 16.79
CA SER A 88 -0.93 -8.40 16.49
C SER A 88 -2.20 -8.33 15.62
N THR A 89 -2.85 -7.17 15.60
CA THR A 89 -4.03 -6.92 14.74
C THR A 89 -3.67 -7.08 13.27
N GLN A 90 -2.47 -6.66 12.87
CA GLN A 90 -1.92 -6.85 11.53
C GLN A 90 -1.82 -8.34 11.20
N CYS A 91 -1.26 -9.14 12.11
CA CYS A 91 -1.13 -10.58 11.92
C CYS A 91 -2.48 -11.31 11.79
N ASN A 92 -3.45 -10.91 12.62
CA ASN A 92 -4.81 -11.44 12.57
C ASN A 92 -5.53 -11.01 11.28
N LEU A 93 -5.28 -9.81 10.78
CA LEU A 93 -5.88 -9.31 9.54
C LEU A 93 -5.46 -10.16 8.34
N VAL A 94 -4.19 -10.57 8.31
CA VAL A 94 -3.63 -11.40 7.24
C VAL A 94 -3.93 -12.89 7.41
N GLY A 95 -4.49 -13.29 8.56
CA GLY A 95 -4.84 -14.67 8.84
C GLY A 95 -3.62 -15.59 8.96
N SER A 96 -2.45 -15.05 9.29
CA SER A 96 -1.25 -15.86 9.45
C SER A 96 -1.38 -16.75 10.69
N THR A 97 -1.19 -18.05 10.48
CA THR A 97 -1.06 -19.04 11.56
C THR A 97 0.40 -19.33 11.91
N ALA A 98 1.34 -18.79 11.14
CA ALA A 98 2.77 -19.01 11.31
C ALA A 98 3.38 -17.93 12.20
N CYS A 99 4.12 -18.35 13.23
CA CYS A 99 4.86 -17.45 14.11
C CYS A 99 6.30 -17.94 14.21
N VAL A 100 7.26 -17.10 13.82
CA VAL A 100 8.69 -17.40 13.92
C VAL A 100 9.13 -17.15 15.35
N THR A 101 9.44 -18.23 16.08
CA THR A 101 9.75 -18.18 17.51
C THR A 101 10.95 -17.30 17.84
N ALA A 102 11.97 -17.26 16.97
CA ALA A 102 13.21 -16.51 17.20
C ALA A 102 13.00 -14.99 17.19
N THR A 103 12.13 -14.49 16.33
CA THR A 103 11.89 -13.05 16.10
C THR A 103 10.54 -12.58 16.66
N ASN A 104 9.66 -13.51 17.05
CA ASN A 104 8.27 -13.26 17.44
C ASN A 104 7.48 -12.50 16.36
N THR A 105 7.76 -12.80 15.10
CA THR A 105 7.11 -12.22 13.92
C THR A 105 6.23 -13.25 13.24
N CYS A 106 5.14 -12.81 12.62
CA CYS A 106 4.32 -13.73 11.86
C CYS A 106 4.64 -13.68 10.37
N GLY A 107 4.73 -14.88 9.79
CA GLY A 107 5.09 -15.08 8.41
C GLY A 107 3.88 -15.28 7.51
N LEU A 108 3.98 -14.83 6.27
CA LEU A 108 2.99 -15.10 5.23
C LEU A 108 3.61 -15.91 4.10
N PHE A 109 2.83 -16.84 3.58
CA PHE A 109 3.24 -17.62 2.42
C PHE A 109 3.19 -16.74 1.16
N LEU A 110 4.36 -16.41 0.63
CA LEU A 110 4.54 -15.71 -0.62
C LEU A 110 4.76 -16.69 -1.77
N LYS A 111 4.33 -16.28 -2.96
CA LYS A 111 4.53 -17.04 -4.19
C LYS A 111 4.93 -16.10 -5.32
N ASN A 112 6.11 -16.33 -5.89
CA ASN A 112 6.47 -15.81 -7.20
C ASN A 112 5.81 -16.73 -8.24
N THR A 113 4.82 -16.22 -8.96
CA THR A 113 4.06 -17.00 -9.95
C THR A 113 4.75 -17.10 -11.31
N VAL A 114 5.80 -16.30 -11.55
CA VAL A 114 6.63 -16.36 -12.75
C VAL A 114 7.53 -17.60 -12.71
N THR A 115 8.18 -17.84 -11.56
CA THR A 115 9.07 -18.99 -11.35
C THR A 115 8.41 -20.16 -10.61
N ARG A 116 7.21 -19.95 -10.07
CA ARG A 116 6.45 -20.89 -9.20
C ARG A 116 7.13 -21.18 -7.84
N THR A 117 8.05 -20.33 -7.39
CA THR A 117 8.72 -20.43 -6.09
C THR A 117 7.86 -19.86 -4.96
N SER A 118 7.98 -20.39 -3.74
CA SER A 118 7.25 -19.93 -2.56
C SER A 118 8.05 -20.00 -1.25
N THR A 119 7.80 -19.07 -0.33
CA THR A 119 8.46 -18.98 1.00
C THR A 119 7.54 -18.32 2.05
N TYR A 120 7.92 -18.33 3.32
CA TYR A 120 7.23 -17.63 4.42
C TYR A 120 8.02 -16.39 4.84
N ASP A 121 7.43 -15.19 4.77
CA ASP A 121 8.17 -13.98 5.15
C ASP A 121 7.32 -12.91 5.87
N ASP A 122 7.99 -11.91 6.44
CA ASP A 122 7.46 -10.96 7.42
C ASP A 122 6.57 -9.84 6.83
N LEU A 123 5.58 -9.37 7.61
CA LEU A 123 4.66 -8.29 7.23
C LEU A 123 5.17 -6.90 7.69
N GLY A 124 5.29 -5.93 6.78
CA GLY A 124 5.60 -4.50 7.02
C GLY A 124 4.53 -3.56 6.49
N SER A 125 4.80 -2.25 6.36
CA SER A 125 3.83 -1.31 5.79
C SER A 125 4.35 -0.06 5.03
N ASP A 126 3.92 0.22 3.78
CA ASP A 126 3.99 1.53 3.06
C ASP A 126 3.49 1.50 1.58
N VAL A 127 2.68 2.48 1.09
CA VAL A 127 2.52 2.83 -0.36
C VAL A 127 1.95 4.26 -0.64
N SER A 128 2.48 4.98 -1.66
CA SER A 128 1.91 6.19 -2.31
C SER A 128 1.80 6.09 -3.87
N THR A 129 0.83 6.79 -4.52
CA THR A 129 0.59 6.78 -6.00
C THR A 129 0.26 8.13 -6.64
N ASN A 130 0.64 8.32 -7.92
CA ASN A 130 -0.03 9.12 -8.97
C ASN A 130 0.62 8.85 -10.37
N GLY A 131 -0.07 8.95 -11.53
CA GLY A 131 0.68 9.12 -12.80
C GLY A 131 0.03 9.00 -14.18
N LYS A 132 -1.05 9.75 -14.50
CA LYS A 132 -1.17 10.26 -15.89
C LYS A 132 -2.04 11.50 -16.06
N ASN A 133 -3.07 11.68 -15.22
CA ASN A 133 -3.73 12.98 -14.93
C ASN A 133 -4.17 13.01 -13.45
N PRO A 134 -3.21 12.99 -12.52
CA PRO A 134 -3.49 12.75 -11.11
C PRO A 134 -3.89 14.04 -10.39
N GLY A 135 -4.87 13.95 -9.49
CA GLY A 135 -5.06 14.97 -8.47
C GLY A 135 -3.91 14.99 -7.46
N ARG A 136 -4.18 15.52 -6.27
CA ARG A 136 -3.20 15.55 -5.17
C ARG A 136 -2.68 14.15 -4.84
N VAL A 137 -1.36 14.02 -4.69
CA VAL A 137 -0.72 12.80 -4.16
C VAL A 137 -1.25 12.53 -2.75
N VAL A 138 -1.59 11.27 -2.50
CA VAL A 138 -1.98 10.81 -1.18
C VAL A 138 -0.99 9.77 -0.66
N PHE A 139 -0.92 9.68 0.66
CA PHE A 139 -0.05 8.76 1.37
C PHE A 139 -0.90 7.88 2.26
N GLU A 140 -0.61 6.58 2.24
CA GLU A 140 -1.14 5.66 3.23
C GLU A 140 -0.05 5.35 4.26
N ARG A 141 -0.37 5.47 5.55
CA ARG A 141 0.61 5.34 6.63
C ARG A 141 0.71 3.91 7.18
N ASP A 142 -0.39 3.16 7.08
CA ASP A 142 -0.53 1.82 7.66
C ASP A 142 -0.80 0.75 6.58
N PHE A 143 -0.29 0.98 5.35
CA PHE A 143 -0.42 0.06 4.23
C PHE A 143 0.39 -1.22 4.46
N LEU A 144 -0.19 -2.37 4.73
CA LEU A 144 0.54 -3.62 4.91
C LEU A 144 1.23 -4.15 3.63
N LEU A 145 2.51 -4.47 3.70
CA LEU A 145 3.31 -5.14 2.67
C LEU A 145 4.02 -6.36 3.27
N VAL A 146 4.59 -7.25 2.48
CA VAL A 146 5.39 -8.38 2.98
C VAL A 146 6.83 -8.18 2.54
N CYS A 147 7.78 -8.24 3.46
CA CYS A 147 9.19 -8.29 3.13
C CYS A 147 9.60 -9.69 2.77
N THR A 148 10.58 -9.87 1.88
CA THR A 148 11.07 -11.17 1.47
C THR A 148 12.57 -11.14 1.18
N SER A 149 13.15 -12.32 1.01
CA SER A 149 14.52 -12.51 0.56
C SER A 149 14.67 -12.33 -0.96
N PRO A 150 15.86 -11.95 -1.46
CA PRO A 150 16.11 -11.61 -2.85
C PRO A 150 15.90 -12.77 -3.83
N PHE A 151 15.92 -14.03 -3.38
CA PHE A 151 15.68 -15.18 -4.26
C PHE A 151 14.27 -15.17 -4.87
N LEU A 152 13.28 -14.53 -4.23
CA LEU A 152 11.95 -14.36 -4.81
C LEU A 152 11.93 -13.40 -6.00
N LEU A 153 12.99 -12.62 -6.23
CA LEU A 153 13.11 -11.76 -7.41
C LEU A 153 13.52 -12.50 -8.68
N GLU A 154 13.94 -13.77 -8.56
CA GLU A 154 14.36 -14.56 -9.72
C GLU A 154 13.27 -14.61 -10.80
N GLY A 155 13.66 -14.42 -12.07
CA GLY A 155 12.77 -14.39 -13.22
C GLY A 155 11.93 -13.11 -13.35
N LEU A 156 11.98 -12.19 -12.40
CA LEU A 156 11.34 -10.88 -12.55
C LEU A 156 12.18 -9.94 -13.40
N THR A 157 11.55 -8.89 -13.91
CA THR A 157 12.26 -7.88 -14.70
C THR A 157 13.37 -7.22 -13.91
N ASN A 158 14.55 -7.06 -14.52
CA ASN A 158 15.68 -6.36 -13.90
C ASN A 158 15.28 -5.01 -13.30
N GLY A 159 15.71 -4.76 -12.06
CA GLY A 159 15.45 -3.53 -11.33
C GLY A 159 14.09 -3.46 -10.64
N VAL A 160 13.25 -4.50 -10.70
CA VAL A 160 12.09 -4.61 -9.81
C VAL A 160 12.51 -5.17 -8.46
N GLN A 161 11.88 -4.69 -7.40
CA GLN A 161 12.18 -5.08 -6.02
C GLN A 161 11.04 -5.92 -5.42
N GLY A 162 10.04 -6.33 -6.22
CA GLY A 162 8.97 -7.19 -5.73
C GLY A 162 7.74 -7.26 -6.62
N MET A 163 6.59 -7.61 -6.04
CA MET A 163 5.31 -7.71 -6.75
C MET A 163 4.15 -7.00 -6.05
N ALA A 164 3.30 -6.37 -6.85
CA ALA A 164 2.06 -5.74 -6.42
C ALA A 164 0.84 -6.63 -6.70
N GLY A 165 0.30 -7.28 -5.66
CA GLY A 165 -0.87 -8.13 -5.75
C GLY A 165 -2.21 -7.39 -5.84
N LEU A 166 -3.07 -7.79 -6.78
CA LEU A 166 -4.40 -7.20 -7.01
C LEU A 166 -5.58 -8.15 -6.73
N ARG A 167 -5.34 -9.36 -6.20
CA ARG A 167 -6.39 -10.36 -5.93
C ARG A 167 -7.35 -9.89 -4.84
N ARG A 168 -8.51 -10.55 -4.75
CA ARG A 168 -9.45 -10.39 -3.64
C ARG A 168 -8.91 -10.99 -2.33
N SER A 169 -8.03 -10.27 -1.65
CA SER A 169 -7.48 -10.58 -0.31
C SER A 169 -7.61 -9.35 0.60
N ARG A 170 -7.39 -9.48 1.92
CA ARG A 170 -7.50 -8.34 2.84
C ARG A 170 -6.35 -7.32 2.69
N ILE A 171 -5.21 -7.76 2.17
CA ILE A 171 -3.97 -6.98 2.06
C ILE A 171 -3.48 -6.75 0.64
N SER A 172 -4.31 -7.00 -0.38
CA SER A 172 -4.00 -6.56 -1.75
C SER A 172 -4.10 -5.03 -1.87
N LEU A 173 -3.41 -4.46 -2.86
CA LEU A 173 -3.44 -3.01 -3.12
C LEU A 173 -4.87 -2.45 -3.20
N PRO A 174 -5.81 -3.04 -3.99
CA PRO A 174 -7.16 -2.50 -4.09
C PRO A 174 -7.91 -2.50 -2.75
N SER A 175 -7.67 -3.51 -1.92
CA SER A 175 -8.37 -3.69 -0.66
C SER A 175 -7.91 -2.67 0.37
N GLN A 176 -6.59 -2.49 0.50
CA GLN A 176 -6.02 -1.55 1.47
C GLN A 176 -6.31 -0.10 1.10
N PHE A 177 -6.12 0.28 -0.17
CA PHE A 177 -6.45 1.66 -0.59
C PHE A 177 -7.95 1.98 -0.45
N SER A 178 -8.83 1.03 -0.79
CA SER A 178 -10.26 1.24 -0.62
C SER A 178 -10.65 1.44 0.84
N ALA A 179 -10.02 0.70 1.75
CA ALA A 179 -10.26 0.83 3.20
C ALA A 179 -9.74 2.20 3.71
N SER A 180 -8.51 2.55 3.37
CA SER A 180 -7.88 3.79 3.82
C SER A 180 -8.55 5.07 3.33
N PHE A 181 -8.89 5.11 2.05
CA PHE A 181 -9.48 6.31 1.44
C PHE A 181 -11.01 6.26 1.39
N SER A 182 -11.61 5.20 1.92
CA SER A 182 -13.07 5.03 2.01
C SER A 182 -13.81 5.09 0.66
N PHE A 183 -13.18 4.62 -0.42
CA PHE A 183 -13.83 4.44 -1.72
C PHE A 183 -14.20 2.97 -1.97
N LEU A 184 -15.00 2.70 -3.01
CA LEU A 184 -15.46 1.35 -3.32
C LEU A 184 -14.30 0.39 -3.59
N ARG A 185 -14.33 -0.81 -3.00
CA ARG A 185 -13.35 -1.88 -3.24
C ARG A 185 -13.52 -2.50 -4.63
N LYS A 186 -13.16 -1.73 -5.65
CA LYS A 186 -13.12 -2.11 -7.07
C LYS A 186 -11.92 -1.44 -7.73
N PHE A 187 -11.41 -2.05 -8.80
CA PHE A 187 -10.35 -1.46 -9.61
C PHE A 187 -10.61 -1.78 -11.08
N ALA A 188 -9.96 -1.04 -11.97
CA ALA A 188 -9.94 -1.30 -13.40
C ALA A 188 -8.47 -1.42 -13.85
N VAL A 189 -8.22 -2.21 -14.89
CA VAL A 189 -6.90 -2.41 -15.46
C VAL A 189 -6.94 -2.03 -16.93
N CYS A 190 -5.99 -1.22 -17.37
CA CYS A 190 -5.78 -0.87 -18.76
C CYS A 190 -4.30 -1.13 -19.07
N LEU A 191 -4.02 -2.24 -19.76
CA LEU A 191 -2.66 -2.66 -20.10
C LEU A 191 -2.36 -2.30 -21.55
N THR A 192 -1.16 -1.76 -21.79
CA THR A 192 -0.67 -1.53 -23.14
C THR A 192 -0.30 -2.87 -23.79
N SER A 193 -0.66 -3.05 -25.06
CA SER A 193 -0.31 -4.25 -25.85
C SER A 193 1.19 -4.39 -26.05
#